data_AF-A0A0W0TMA8-F1
#
_entry.id   AF-A0A0W0TMA8-F1
#
_cell.length_a   1.000
_cell.length_b   1.000
_cell.length_c   1.000
_cell.angle_alpha   90.00
_cell.angle_beta   90.00
_cell.angle_gamma   90.00
#
_symmetry.space_group_name_H-M   'P 1'
#
loop_
_entity.id
_entity.type
_entity.pdbx_description
1 polymer ?
#
loop_
_entity_poly.entity_id
_entity_poly.type
_entity_poly.pdbx_seq_one_letter_code
_entity_poly.pdbx_strand_id
1 'polypeptide(L)'
;MSIKITHGDLLKQKDVDAIVNTVNCVGVMGKGIALQFKKKWPDNFAEYAKYCKLGHLRPGKVHVYKSEQSTHPLFIINFPTKAHWKEKSKIEYIRDGLNDLIRKVKDLNITSIAIPPLGCGNGGLSWDLVRPLIEEAFRQVPEVVVRLFEPNYTVVPKETENNLAKPKMTPGRAILLKLISIYRSMDYGISNIEIQKLAYFLQEAGADLKLNFDKHHYGPYADNLRHVLNRIDGHFIRGVGDGVFESEIELIESALQEADDFIQNSGNKDLEVQLKKVANLIDGFQSPYGMELLSSVHWLASYEHAKSASEVLIKIQRWNARKRKIMQESHIKTAWQRLEEYNWIQ
;
A
#
# COMPACT_ATOMS: atom_id res chain seq x y z
N MET A 1 19.57 21.51 19.52
CA MET A 1 19.17 20.56 18.45
C MET A 1 17.71 20.84 18.15
N SER A 2 17.36 21.40 16.99
CA SER A 2 15.97 21.79 16.64
C SER A 2 15.30 20.74 15.75
N ILE A 3 15.42 19.45 16.12
CA ILE A 3 14.70 18.37 15.43
C ILE A 3 13.38 18.16 16.16
N LYS A 4 12.28 18.46 15.48
CA LYS A 4 10.92 18.21 15.95
C LYS A 4 10.39 16.95 15.27
N ILE A 5 10.20 15.91 16.07
CA ILE A 5 9.44 14.74 15.65
C ILE A 5 8.02 15.18 15.31
N THR A 6 7.57 14.85 14.10
CA THR A 6 6.32 15.32 13.52
C THR A 6 5.55 14.12 12.95
N HIS A 7 4.22 14.19 13.00
CA HIS A 7 3.33 13.17 12.44
C HIS A 7 2.36 13.81 11.43
N GLY A 8 1.74 12.97 10.60
CA GLY A 8 0.73 13.41 9.63
C GLY A 8 1.28 13.61 8.22
N ASP A 9 0.76 14.61 7.50
CA ASP A 9 1.06 14.78 6.07
C ASP A 9 2.27 15.68 5.83
N LEU A 10 3.37 15.10 5.34
CA LEU A 10 4.54 15.85 4.89
C LEU A 10 4.16 16.94 3.88
N LEU A 11 3.24 16.65 2.95
CA LEU A 11 2.90 17.60 1.90
C LEU A 11 2.09 18.80 2.43
N LYS A 12 1.53 18.74 3.66
CA LYS A 12 0.82 19.87 4.26
C LYS A 12 1.75 20.92 4.89
N GLN A 13 3.06 20.67 4.95
CA GLN A 13 4.03 21.63 5.47
C GLN A 13 4.20 22.79 4.47
N LYS A 14 3.53 23.92 4.73
CA LYS A 14 3.54 25.13 3.90
C LYS A 14 4.39 26.26 4.49
N ASP A 15 5.04 26.01 5.60
CA ASP A 15 5.77 26.97 6.43
C ASP A 15 7.20 26.46 6.71
N VAL A 16 7.78 25.81 5.70
CA VAL A 16 9.18 25.36 5.69
C VAL A 16 9.85 25.78 4.38
N ASP A 17 11.14 26.07 4.40
CA ASP A 17 11.90 26.47 3.21
C ASP A 17 12.02 25.31 2.22
N ALA A 18 12.32 24.12 2.75
CA ALA A 18 12.55 22.94 1.95
C ALA A 18 11.71 21.74 2.41
N ILE A 19 11.33 20.92 1.44
CA ILE A 19 10.63 19.66 1.68
C ILE A 19 11.30 18.53 0.90
N VAL A 20 11.54 17.40 1.57
CA VAL A 20 12.27 16.27 0.99
C VAL A 20 11.32 15.25 0.37
N ASN A 21 11.55 14.94 -0.90
CA ASN A 21 10.91 13.86 -1.64
C ASN A 21 11.85 12.65 -1.74
N THR A 22 11.36 11.42 -1.52
CA THR A 22 12.18 10.21 -1.73
C THR A 22 11.98 9.68 -3.15
N VAL A 23 13.05 9.57 -3.92
CA VAL A 23 13.00 9.23 -5.36
C VAL A 23 13.90 8.06 -5.73
N ASN A 24 13.79 7.59 -6.97
CA ASN A 24 14.78 6.73 -7.62
C ASN A 24 15.61 7.54 -8.62
N CYS A 25 16.52 6.90 -9.33
CA CYS A 25 17.39 7.56 -10.32
C CYS A 25 16.92 7.37 -11.77
N VAL A 26 15.77 6.69 -12.00
CA VAL A 26 15.28 6.35 -13.35
C VAL A 26 14.05 7.17 -13.76
N GLY A 27 13.77 8.28 -13.08
CA GLY A 27 12.75 9.24 -13.53
C GLY A 27 11.29 8.83 -13.28
N VAL A 28 11.03 7.82 -12.44
CA VAL A 28 9.67 7.33 -12.19
C VAL A 28 9.17 7.75 -10.80
N MET A 29 8.03 8.44 -10.73
CA MET A 29 7.32 8.73 -9.47
C MET A 29 5.94 8.04 -9.47
N GLY A 30 5.94 6.71 -9.35
CA GLY A 30 4.75 5.88 -9.58
C GLY A 30 3.97 5.44 -8.34
N LYS A 31 4.53 5.58 -7.13
CA LYS A 31 3.89 5.13 -5.89
C LYS A 31 4.37 5.89 -4.65
N GLY A 32 3.65 5.72 -3.53
CA GLY A 32 3.99 6.29 -2.23
C GLY A 32 4.11 7.81 -2.27
N ILE A 33 4.99 8.35 -1.43
CA ILE A 33 5.18 9.80 -1.32
C ILE A 33 5.61 10.45 -2.64
N ALA A 34 6.46 9.79 -3.44
CA ALA A 34 6.90 10.32 -4.73
C ALA A 34 5.73 10.59 -5.69
N LEU A 35 4.72 9.73 -5.73
CA LEU A 35 3.52 9.95 -6.54
C LEU A 35 2.73 11.18 -6.06
N GLN A 36 2.66 11.39 -4.74
CA GLN A 36 1.99 12.57 -4.17
C GLN A 36 2.74 13.86 -4.56
N PHE A 37 4.07 13.84 -4.52
CA PHE A 37 4.91 14.95 -5.02
C PHE A 37 4.68 15.22 -6.50
N LYS A 38 4.64 14.18 -7.35
CA LYS A 38 4.35 14.32 -8.78
C LYS A 38 2.99 14.99 -9.03
N LYS A 39 1.97 14.63 -8.25
CA LYS A 39 0.63 15.24 -8.37
C LYS A 39 0.61 16.70 -7.90
N LYS A 40 1.31 17.00 -6.81
CA LYS A 40 1.29 18.33 -6.18
C LYS A 40 2.21 19.35 -6.85
N TRP A 41 3.38 18.92 -7.31
CA TRP A 41 4.38 19.76 -7.96
C TRP A 41 4.82 19.12 -9.29
N PRO A 42 4.00 19.26 -10.36
CA PRO A 42 4.27 18.64 -11.65
C PRO A 42 5.55 19.18 -12.31
N ASP A 43 5.89 20.46 -12.12
CA ASP A 43 7.10 21.08 -12.68
C ASP A 43 8.37 20.50 -12.08
N ASN A 44 8.39 20.28 -10.76
CA ASN A 44 9.44 19.51 -10.08
C ASN A 44 9.61 18.11 -10.70
N PHE A 45 8.50 17.42 -11.00
CA PHE A 45 8.57 16.10 -11.63
C PHE A 45 9.14 16.19 -13.05
N ALA A 46 8.74 17.19 -13.85
CA ALA A 46 9.25 17.38 -15.21
C ALA A 46 10.78 17.62 -15.20
N GLU A 47 11.26 18.48 -14.31
CA GLU A 47 12.70 18.75 -14.16
C GLU A 47 13.45 17.52 -13.66
N TYR A 48 12.97 16.87 -12.60
CA TYR A 48 13.54 15.63 -12.07
C TYR A 48 13.63 14.53 -13.15
N ALA A 49 12.57 14.33 -13.94
CA ALA A 49 12.54 13.31 -14.98
C ALA A 49 13.56 13.60 -16.09
N LYS A 50 13.71 14.87 -16.49
CA LYS A 50 14.75 15.31 -17.41
C LYS A 50 16.14 15.08 -16.83
N TYR A 51 16.36 15.42 -15.57
CA TYR A 51 17.63 15.25 -14.86
C TYR A 51 18.04 13.76 -14.78
N CYS A 52 17.07 12.86 -14.54
CA CYS A 52 17.29 11.41 -14.57
C CYS A 52 17.58 10.89 -15.98
N LYS A 53 16.85 11.36 -16.99
CA LYS A 53 17.04 10.96 -18.40
C LYS A 53 18.45 11.31 -18.90
N LEU A 54 19.02 12.42 -18.42
CA LEU A 54 20.39 12.83 -18.71
C LEU A 54 21.47 12.07 -17.89
N GLY A 55 21.07 11.13 -17.02
CA GLY A 55 21.98 10.36 -16.18
C GLY A 55 22.66 11.16 -15.08
N HIS A 56 22.13 12.35 -14.74
CA HIS A 56 22.75 13.23 -13.75
C HIS A 56 22.41 12.84 -12.30
N LEU A 57 21.32 12.10 -12.09
CA LEU A 57 20.92 11.63 -10.76
C LEU A 57 21.53 10.26 -10.44
N ARG A 58 22.13 10.15 -9.26
CA ARG A 58 22.63 8.89 -8.70
C ARG A 58 22.45 8.87 -7.18
N PRO A 59 22.39 7.69 -6.55
CA PRO A 59 22.36 7.62 -5.08
C PRO A 59 23.54 8.39 -4.47
N GLY A 60 23.27 9.03 -3.33
CA GLY A 60 24.25 9.90 -2.68
C GLY A 60 24.32 11.34 -3.22
N LYS A 61 23.57 11.69 -4.27
CA LYS A 61 23.44 13.08 -4.74
C LYS A 61 21.98 13.50 -4.78
N VAL A 62 21.62 14.54 -4.04
CA VAL A 62 20.25 15.09 -4.04
C VAL A 62 20.04 16.02 -5.23
N HIS A 63 18.84 16.00 -5.78
CA HIS A 63 18.40 16.95 -6.81
C HIS A 63 17.49 18.00 -6.19
N VAL A 64 17.87 19.28 -6.31
CA VAL A 64 17.09 20.39 -5.76
C VAL A 64 16.32 21.06 -6.88
N TYR A 65 15.00 21.12 -6.72
CA TYR A 65 14.11 21.96 -7.51
C TYR A 65 13.78 23.22 -6.71
N LYS A 66 13.93 24.40 -7.32
CA LYS A 66 13.51 25.68 -6.73
C LYS A 66 12.15 26.05 -7.30
N SER A 67 11.17 26.25 -6.42
CA SER A 67 9.84 26.70 -6.79
C SER A 67 9.90 28.10 -7.39
N GLU A 68 9.20 28.34 -8.49
CA GLU A 68 9.02 29.67 -9.07
C GLU A 68 8.05 30.54 -8.25
N GLN A 69 7.26 29.91 -7.36
CA GLN A 69 6.33 30.61 -6.48
C GLN A 69 7.10 31.22 -5.29
N SER A 70 6.78 32.48 -4.95
CA SER A 70 7.33 33.17 -3.77
C SER A 70 6.73 32.70 -2.43
N THR A 71 6.08 31.54 -2.43
CA THR A 71 5.43 30.93 -1.26
C THR A 71 6.07 29.59 -0.95
N HIS A 72 6.19 29.31 0.34
CA HIS A 72 6.79 28.07 0.83
C HIS A 72 5.98 26.83 0.40
N PRO A 73 6.64 25.67 0.18
CA PRO A 73 8.10 25.49 0.23
C PRO A 73 8.80 26.07 -1.00
N LEU A 74 9.93 26.76 -0.76
CA LEU A 74 10.77 27.35 -1.79
C LEU A 74 11.58 26.28 -2.54
N PHE A 75 11.89 25.17 -1.87
CA PHE A 75 12.70 24.09 -2.41
C PHE A 75 12.03 22.72 -2.25
N ILE A 76 12.10 21.92 -3.30
CA ILE A 76 11.79 20.48 -3.25
C ILE A 76 13.10 19.72 -3.45
N ILE A 77 13.48 18.93 -2.45
CA ILE A 77 14.73 18.17 -2.47
C ILE A 77 14.40 16.71 -2.79
N ASN A 78 14.69 16.30 -4.02
CA ASN A 78 14.52 14.93 -4.48
C ASN A 78 15.74 14.12 -4.03
N PHE A 79 15.55 13.36 -2.95
CA PHE A 79 16.54 12.52 -2.30
C PHE A 79 16.51 11.09 -2.87
N PRO A 80 17.53 10.64 -3.62
CA PRO A 80 17.51 9.32 -4.21
C PRO A 80 17.78 8.25 -3.16
N THR A 81 16.74 7.52 -2.78
CA THR A 81 16.83 6.37 -1.86
C THR A 81 16.96 5.05 -2.62
N LYS A 82 16.91 5.07 -3.95
CA LYS A 82 17.06 3.90 -4.81
C LYS A 82 17.76 4.25 -6.12
N ALA A 83 18.52 3.31 -6.67
CA ALA A 83 19.01 3.40 -8.04
C ALA A 83 17.84 3.14 -9.00
N HIS A 84 17.27 1.93 -8.95
CA HIS A 84 16.07 1.56 -9.71
C HIS A 84 14.86 1.37 -8.78
N TRP A 85 13.64 1.72 -9.22
CA TRP A 85 12.43 1.65 -8.37
C TRP A 85 12.05 0.23 -7.93
N LYS A 86 12.47 -0.79 -8.71
CA LYS A 86 12.28 -2.23 -8.42
C LYS A 86 13.17 -2.74 -7.28
N GLU A 87 14.25 -2.05 -6.96
CA GLU A 87 15.24 -2.49 -5.98
C GLU A 87 14.90 -1.99 -4.56
N LYS A 88 15.56 -2.55 -3.55
CA LYS A 88 15.50 -2.06 -2.17
C LYS A 88 16.43 -0.85 -1.98
N SER A 89 16.16 -0.08 -0.94
CA SER A 89 17.06 1.00 -0.53
C SER A 89 18.30 0.42 0.15
N LYS A 90 19.40 1.18 0.18
CA LYS A 90 20.63 0.82 0.90
C LYS A 90 20.97 1.90 1.91
N ILE A 91 21.55 1.51 3.04
CA ILE A 91 21.93 2.45 4.09
C ILE A 91 22.98 3.47 3.60
N GLU A 92 23.87 3.04 2.70
CA GLU A 92 24.87 3.89 2.04
C GLU A 92 24.22 5.04 1.25
N TYR A 93 23.10 4.78 0.56
CA TYR A 93 22.38 5.81 -0.18
C TYR A 93 21.84 6.90 0.74
N ILE A 94 21.43 6.53 1.96
CA ILE A 94 20.95 7.46 2.97
C ILE A 94 22.11 8.27 3.53
N ARG A 95 23.22 7.62 3.91
CA ARG A 95 24.39 8.29 4.46
C ARG A 95 24.98 9.31 3.48
N ASP A 96 25.22 8.89 2.24
CA ASP A 96 25.81 9.75 1.22
C ASP A 96 24.85 10.88 0.83
N GLY A 97 23.56 10.56 0.73
CA GLY A 97 22.53 11.55 0.40
C GLY A 97 22.36 12.59 1.50
N LEU A 98 22.51 12.22 2.77
CA LEU A 98 22.49 13.15 3.90
C LEU A 98 23.71 14.08 3.87
N ASN A 99 24.90 13.57 3.55
CA ASN A 99 26.09 14.42 3.39
C ASN A 99 25.90 15.46 2.26
N ASP A 100 25.30 15.07 1.14
CA ASP A 100 24.98 16.00 0.06
C ASP A 100 23.85 16.96 0.45
N LEU A 101 22.83 16.49 1.17
CA LEU A 101 21.74 17.31 1.70
C LEU A 101 22.26 18.43 2.60
N ILE A 102 23.15 18.13 3.54
CA ILE A 102 23.72 19.14 4.45
C ILE A 102 24.49 20.21 3.66
N ARG A 103 25.24 19.83 2.62
CA ARG A 103 25.88 20.80 1.73
C ARG A 103 24.86 21.71 1.06
N LYS A 104 23.77 21.15 0.50
CA LYS A 104 22.70 21.94 -0.11
C LYS A 104 21.96 22.84 0.86
N VAL A 105 21.75 22.40 2.09
CA VAL A 105 21.15 23.20 3.15
C VAL A 105 21.98 24.45 3.42
N LYS A 106 23.32 24.30 3.52
CA LYS A 106 24.25 25.43 3.70
C LYS A 106 24.30 26.32 2.47
N ASP A 107 24.50 25.75 1.27
CA ASP A 107 24.64 26.50 0.02
C ASP A 107 23.41 27.37 -0.30
N LEU A 108 22.21 26.88 0.05
CA LEU A 108 20.94 27.54 -0.24
C LEU A 108 20.38 28.35 0.94
N ASN A 109 21.12 28.42 2.06
CA ASN A 109 20.67 29.06 3.31
C ASN A 109 19.28 28.58 3.76
N ILE A 110 19.02 27.27 3.68
CA ILE A 110 17.77 26.67 4.13
C ILE A 110 17.74 26.71 5.66
N THR A 111 16.77 27.40 6.24
CA THR A 111 16.59 27.56 7.69
C THR A 111 15.57 26.59 8.27
N SER A 112 14.70 26.03 7.43
CA SER A 112 13.69 25.05 7.85
C SER A 112 13.45 23.95 6.80
N ILE A 113 13.38 22.70 7.25
CA ILE A 113 13.24 21.55 6.36
C ILE A 113 12.32 20.47 6.93
N ALA A 114 11.46 19.90 6.09
CA ALA A 114 10.63 18.74 6.42
C ALA A 114 11.17 17.47 5.74
N ILE A 115 11.39 16.41 6.52
CA ILE A 115 12.08 15.19 6.09
C ILE A 115 11.22 13.95 6.38
N PRO A 116 10.88 13.11 5.37
CA PRO A 116 10.20 11.84 5.56
C PRO A 116 11.15 10.73 6.04
N PRO A 117 10.62 9.56 6.45
CA PRO A 117 11.44 8.40 6.80
C PRO A 117 12.16 7.84 5.57
N LEU A 118 13.44 8.22 5.41
CA LEU A 118 14.22 7.97 4.20
C LEU A 118 14.43 6.47 3.98
N GLY A 119 13.85 5.92 2.91
CA GLY A 119 14.06 4.53 2.52
C GLY A 119 13.43 3.46 3.44
N CYS A 120 12.63 3.83 4.44
CA CYS A 120 12.09 2.86 5.41
C CYS A 120 10.89 2.06 4.90
N GLY A 121 9.88 2.70 4.30
CA GLY A 121 8.70 2.01 3.74
C GLY A 121 9.01 1.21 2.47
N ASN A 122 8.77 1.81 1.29
CA ASN A 122 9.03 1.14 0.01
C ASN A 122 10.49 0.69 -0.19
N GLY A 123 11.44 1.28 0.55
CA GLY A 123 12.86 0.93 0.51
C GLY A 123 13.25 -0.24 1.41
N GLY A 124 12.47 -0.54 2.47
CA GLY A 124 12.69 -1.65 3.38
C GLY A 124 13.83 -1.46 4.40
N LEU A 125 14.27 -0.22 4.66
CA LEU A 125 15.22 0.06 5.74
C LEU A 125 14.50 0.12 7.10
N SER A 126 15.20 -0.25 8.18
CA SER A 126 14.69 -0.03 9.53
C SER A 126 14.77 1.44 9.92
N TRP A 127 13.70 1.97 10.51
CA TRP A 127 13.67 3.34 11.03
C TRP A 127 14.71 3.57 12.13
N ASP A 128 14.92 2.57 12.99
CA ASP A 128 15.91 2.61 14.07
C ASP A 128 17.35 2.77 13.54
N LEU A 129 17.60 2.38 12.29
CA LEU A 129 18.88 2.60 11.62
C LEU A 129 18.95 3.94 10.89
N VAL A 130 17.83 4.42 10.34
CA VAL A 130 17.79 5.63 9.51
C VAL A 130 17.71 6.90 10.37
N ARG A 131 16.89 6.89 11.42
CA ARG A 131 16.69 8.06 12.29
C ARG A 131 18.00 8.59 12.89
N PRO A 132 18.87 7.75 13.49
CA PRO A 132 20.13 8.25 14.05
C PRO A 132 21.04 8.90 13.00
N LEU A 133 21.01 8.44 11.74
CA LEU A 133 21.79 9.05 10.66
C LEU A 133 21.29 10.45 10.32
N ILE A 134 19.97 10.66 10.30
CA ILE A 134 19.38 11.98 10.06
C ILE A 134 19.74 12.91 11.22
N GLU A 135 19.55 12.46 12.46
CA GLU A 135 19.88 13.24 13.65
C GLU A 135 21.36 13.65 13.68
N GLU A 136 22.27 12.72 13.38
CA GLU A 136 23.70 12.99 13.34
C GLU A 136 24.08 13.95 12.21
N ALA A 137 23.51 13.79 11.01
CA ALA A 137 23.78 14.70 9.89
C ALA A 137 23.39 16.15 10.22
N PHE A 138 22.21 16.36 10.82
CA PHE A 138 21.71 17.69 11.14
C PHE A 138 22.34 18.34 12.38
N ARG A 139 23.19 17.64 13.14
CA ARG A 139 24.06 18.27 14.15
C ARG A 139 25.06 19.26 13.54
N GLN A 140 25.36 19.12 12.25
CA GLN A 140 26.28 20.00 11.53
C GLN A 140 25.69 21.36 11.14
N VAL A 141 24.37 21.54 11.34
CA VAL A 141 23.57 22.74 11.05
C VAL A 141 22.52 22.95 12.16
N PRO A 142 22.96 23.15 13.42
CA PRO A 142 22.07 23.18 14.58
C PRO A 142 21.02 24.30 14.55
N GLU A 143 21.24 25.34 13.75
CA GLU A 143 20.34 26.47 13.49
C GLU A 143 19.13 26.11 12.62
N VAL A 144 19.19 25.00 11.88
CA VAL A 144 18.11 24.59 10.97
C VAL A 144 17.00 23.89 11.75
N VAL A 145 15.77 24.35 11.57
CA VAL A 145 14.57 23.71 12.13
C VAL A 145 14.20 22.51 11.27
N VAL A 146 14.32 21.31 11.84
CA VAL A 146 14.02 20.07 11.14
C VAL A 146 12.69 19.51 11.63
N ARG A 147 11.73 19.34 10.74
CA ARG A 147 10.50 18.57 10.98
C ARG A 147 10.72 17.16 10.47
N LEU A 148 11.10 16.26 11.36
CA LEU A 148 11.37 14.87 11.03
C LEU A 148 10.08 14.06 11.17
N PHE A 149 9.58 13.55 10.05
CA PHE A 149 8.41 12.69 10.02
C PHE A 149 8.83 11.25 10.33
N GLU A 150 8.16 10.66 11.31
CA GLU A 150 8.33 9.24 11.57
C GLU A 150 7.59 8.40 10.51
N PRO A 151 8.04 7.16 10.27
CA PRO A 151 7.20 6.20 9.60
C PRO A 151 5.90 6.09 10.39
N ASN A 152 4.77 6.24 9.71
CA ASN A 152 3.48 5.94 10.30
C ASN A 152 3.43 4.42 10.57
N TYR A 153 3.97 3.98 11.70
CA TYR A 153 3.64 2.69 12.32
C TYR A 153 2.34 2.79 13.12
N THR A 154 1.86 4.02 13.34
CA THR A 154 0.56 4.31 13.93
C THR A 154 -0.30 5.01 12.90
N VAL A 155 -1.42 4.36 12.61
CA VAL A 155 -2.49 4.94 11.84
C VAL A 155 -3.05 6.11 12.63
N VAL A 156 -2.75 7.33 12.19
CA VAL A 156 -3.47 8.52 12.62
C VAL A 156 -4.21 9.06 11.39
N PRO A 157 -5.54 9.27 11.50
CA PRO A 157 -6.43 9.32 10.35
C PRO A 157 -6.08 10.49 9.44
N LYS A 158 -5.73 10.22 8.18
CA LYS A 158 -6.06 11.20 7.15
C LYS A 158 -7.57 11.10 6.99
N GLU A 159 -8.27 12.13 7.48
CA GLU A 159 -9.41 12.64 6.73
C GLU A 159 -8.88 12.99 5.34
N THR A 160 -8.94 12.01 4.45
CA THR A 160 -8.88 12.27 3.04
C THR A 160 -10.09 13.16 2.79
N GLU A 161 -9.86 14.46 2.60
CA GLU A 161 -10.80 15.35 1.91
C GLU A 161 -10.95 14.84 0.47
N ASN A 162 -11.55 13.66 0.32
CA ASN A 162 -12.28 13.34 -0.89
C ASN A 162 -13.51 14.25 -0.84
N ASN A 163 -13.39 15.44 -1.43
CA ASN A 163 -14.51 16.36 -1.74
C ASN A 163 -15.56 15.73 -2.69
N LEU A 164 -15.56 14.40 -2.83
CA LEU A 164 -16.53 13.63 -3.57
C LEU A 164 -17.65 13.24 -2.60
N ALA A 165 -18.90 13.40 -3.03
CA ALA A 165 -20.04 12.95 -2.26
C ALA A 165 -19.88 11.47 -1.86
N LYS A 166 -20.16 11.18 -0.58
CA LYS A 166 -20.11 9.83 0.00
C LYS A 166 -20.83 8.84 -0.93
N PRO A 167 -20.17 7.78 -1.41
CA PRO A 167 -20.84 6.77 -2.23
C PRO A 167 -21.95 6.09 -1.43
N LYS A 168 -23.07 5.73 -2.09
CA LYS A 168 -24.16 4.99 -1.45
C LYS A 168 -23.70 3.61 -0.95
N MET A 169 -24.25 3.12 0.16
CA MET A 169 -24.12 1.71 0.50
C MET A 169 -24.81 0.85 -0.59
N THR A 170 -24.16 -0.24 -0.98
CA THR A 170 -24.68 -1.19 -1.98
C THR A 170 -24.55 -2.60 -1.41
N PRO A 171 -25.32 -3.60 -1.89
CA PRO A 171 -25.21 -4.97 -1.37
C PRO A 171 -23.77 -5.53 -1.35
N GLY A 172 -23.03 -5.38 -2.46
CA GLY A 172 -21.63 -5.81 -2.54
C GLY A 172 -20.69 -5.07 -1.59
N ARG A 173 -20.90 -3.77 -1.35
CA ARG A 173 -20.13 -2.98 -0.36
C ARG A 173 -20.41 -3.46 1.05
N ALA A 174 -21.67 -3.67 1.40
CA ALA A 174 -22.06 -4.10 2.73
C ALA A 174 -21.44 -5.46 3.09
N ILE A 175 -21.58 -6.47 2.20
CA ILE A 175 -20.98 -7.78 2.44
C ILE A 175 -19.46 -7.71 2.46
N LEU A 176 -18.83 -6.96 1.55
CA LEU A 176 -17.37 -6.82 1.55
C LEU A 176 -16.86 -6.22 2.86
N LEU A 177 -17.50 -5.18 3.40
CA LEU A 177 -17.13 -4.59 4.69
C LEU A 177 -17.28 -5.59 5.85
N LYS A 178 -18.36 -6.38 5.87
CA LYS A 178 -18.54 -7.45 6.85
C LYS A 178 -17.48 -8.53 6.73
N LEU A 179 -17.12 -8.94 5.52
CA LEU A 179 -16.06 -9.93 5.29
C LEU A 179 -14.69 -9.41 5.71
N ILE A 180 -14.38 -8.14 5.47
CA ILE A 180 -13.16 -7.51 5.99
C ILE A 180 -13.16 -7.56 7.52
N SER A 181 -14.28 -7.26 8.17
CA SER A 181 -14.40 -7.33 9.63
C SER A 181 -14.19 -8.75 10.17
N ILE A 182 -14.75 -9.76 9.49
CA ILE A 182 -14.59 -11.18 9.85
C ILE A 182 -13.14 -11.63 9.65
N TYR A 183 -12.51 -11.21 8.56
CA TYR A 183 -11.10 -11.51 8.31
C TYR A 183 -10.19 -10.97 9.42
N ARG A 184 -10.44 -9.72 9.86
CA ARG A 184 -9.65 -9.04 10.88
C ARG A 184 -9.86 -9.57 12.30
N SER A 185 -10.85 -10.42 12.58
CA SER A 185 -11.13 -10.92 13.93
C SER A 185 -9.98 -11.76 14.52
N MET A 186 -9.04 -12.20 13.68
CA MET A 186 -7.85 -12.98 14.05
C MET A 186 -6.60 -12.10 14.27
N ASP A 187 -6.78 -10.78 14.42
CA ASP A 187 -5.71 -9.78 14.64
C ASP A 187 -4.66 -9.69 13.51
N TYR A 188 -5.03 -10.14 12.30
CA TYR A 188 -4.25 -9.90 11.09
C TYR A 188 -4.66 -8.57 10.46
N GLY A 189 -3.68 -7.71 10.22
CA GLY A 189 -3.85 -6.58 9.32
C GLY A 189 -4.26 -7.05 7.92
N ILE A 190 -5.12 -6.28 7.26
CA ILE A 190 -5.65 -6.62 5.94
C ILE A 190 -5.07 -5.68 4.89
N SER A 191 -4.50 -6.23 3.82
CA SER A 191 -4.00 -5.44 2.68
C SER A 191 -4.95 -5.52 1.48
N ASN A 192 -4.59 -4.81 0.42
CA ASN A 192 -5.26 -4.94 -0.89
C ASN A 192 -5.25 -6.38 -1.42
N ILE A 193 -4.26 -7.21 -1.06
CA ILE A 193 -4.17 -8.59 -1.54
C ILE A 193 -5.29 -9.43 -0.94
N GLU A 194 -5.53 -9.33 0.36
CA GLU A 194 -6.58 -10.08 1.05
C GLU A 194 -7.96 -9.62 0.60
N ILE A 195 -8.17 -8.30 0.42
CA ILE A 195 -9.43 -7.77 -0.13
C ILE A 195 -9.70 -8.29 -1.55
N GLN A 196 -8.68 -8.43 -2.39
CA GLN A 196 -8.84 -9.08 -3.70
C GLN A 196 -9.36 -10.51 -3.55
N LYS A 197 -8.95 -11.25 -2.50
CA LYS A 197 -9.40 -12.64 -2.28
C LYS A 197 -10.80 -12.72 -1.70
N LEU A 198 -11.13 -11.83 -0.78
CA LEU A 198 -12.49 -11.72 -0.25
C LEU A 198 -13.48 -11.33 -1.36
N ALA A 199 -13.14 -10.34 -2.19
CA ALA A 199 -13.97 -9.94 -3.33
C ALA A 199 -14.08 -11.04 -4.39
N TYR A 200 -13.01 -11.81 -4.62
CA TYR A 200 -13.03 -13.00 -5.48
C TYR A 200 -14.05 -14.01 -4.97
N PHE A 201 -13.92 -14.48 -3.73
CA PHE A 201 -14.84 -15.46 -3.17
C PHE A 201 -16.26 -14.94 -3.06
N LEU A 202 -16.45 -13.64 -2.81
CA LEU A 202 -17.78 -13.03 -2.81
C LEU A 202 -18.44 -13.10 -4.20
N GLN A 203 -17.69 -12.86 -5.28
CA GLN A 203 -18.20 -13.01 -6.65
C GLN A 203 -18.50 -14.48 -6.98
N GLU A 204 -17.60 -15.39 -6.62
CA GLU A 204 -17.80 -16.84 -6.78
C GLU A 204 -18.96 -17.39 -5.93
N ALA A 205 -19.31 -16.71 -4.84
CA ALA A 205 -20.51 -16.99 -4.05
C ALA A 205 -21.82 -16.49 -4.71
N GLY A 206 -21.74 -15.82 -5.87
CA GLY A 206 -22.89 -15.35 -6.65
C GLY A 206 -23.19 -13.85 -6.53
N ALA A 207 -22.32 -13.06 -5.90
CA ALA A 207 -22.51 -11.61 -5.86
C ALA A 207 -22.19 -10.96 -7.22
N ASP A 208 -23.09 -10.14 -7.76
CA ASP A 208 -22.88 -9.38 -9.01
C ASP A 208 -21.96 -8.17 -8.78
N LEU A 209 -20.66 -8.43 -8.58
CA LEU A 209 -19.65 -7.38 -8.38
C LEU A 209 -19.08 -6.83 -9.69
N LYS A 210 -19.29 -7.53 -10.82
CA LYS A 210 -18.75 -7.20 -12.15
C LYS A 210 -17.22 -7.02 -12.13
N LEU A 211 -16.53 -7.84 -11.34
CA LEU A 211 -15.08 -7.85 -11.24
C LEU A 211 -14.48 -8.80 -12.28
N ASN A 212 -13.46 -8.34 -12.98
CA ASN A 212 -12.79 -9.11 -14.03
C ASN A 212 -11.55 -9.76 -13.41
N PHE A 213 -11.69 -10.99 -12.91
CA PHE A 213 -10.57 -11.70 -12.29
C PHE A 213 -9.71 -12.41 -13.34
N ASP A 214 -8.40 -12.24 -13.20
CA ASP A 214 -7.38 -12.93 -13.97
C ASP A 214 -6.37 -13.63 -13.05
N LYS A 215 -5.69 -14.64 -13.61
CA LYS A 215 -4.58 -15.34 -12.96
C LYS A 215 -3.37 -14.40 -12.81
N HIS A 216 -3.00 -14.05 -11.57
CA HIS A 216 -1.88 -13.13 -11.31
C HIS A 216 -0.88 -13.67 -10.26
N HIS A 217 0.11 -12.86 -9.86
CA HIS A 217 1.24 -13.26 -9.02
C HIS A 217 0.84 -13.90 -7.67
N TYR A 218 -0.16 -13.34 -7.00
CA TYR A 218 -0.66 -13.81 -5.69
C TYR A 218 -2.00 -14.55 -5.81
N GLY A 219 -2.33 -15.13 -6.97
CA GLY A 219 -3.64 -15.75 -7.21
C GLY A 219 -4.58 -14.85 -8.05
N PRO A 220 -5.91 -15.08 -7.99
CA PRO A 220 -6.90 -14.28 -8.71
C PRO A 220 -6.82 -12.79 -8.39
N TYR A 221 -6.87 -11.94 -9.41
CA TYR A 221 -6.76 -10.49 -9.26
C TYR A 221 -7.66 -9.76 -10.24
N ALA A 222 -8.37 -8.74 -9.78
CA ALA A 222 -9.19 -7.87 -10.61
C ALA A 222 -8.67 -6.42 -10.53
N ASP A 223 -8.16 -5.87 -11.65
CA ASP A 223 -7.67 -4.47 -11.66
C ASP A 223 -8.80 -3.48 -11.40
N ASN A 224 -10.01 -3.79 -11.86
CA ASN A 224 -11.16 -2.91 -11.69
C ASN A 224 -11.65 -2.80 -10.23
N LEU A 225 -11.25 -3.73 -9.34
CA LEU A 225 -11.50 -3.60 -7.90
C LEU A 225 -10.82 -2.35 -7.31
N ARG A 226 -9.67 -1.94 -7.86
CA ARG A 226 -8.95 -0.72 -7.42
C ARG A 226 -9.83 0.52 -7.51
N HIS A 227 -10.66 0.64 -8.55
CA HIS A 227 -11.57 1.76 -8.71
C HIS A 227 -12.66 1.77 -7.63
N VAL A 228 -13.14 0.58 -7.25
CA VAL A 228 -14.10 0.43 -6.15
C VAL A 228 -13.45 0.86 -4.84
N LEU A 229 -12.28 0.31 -4.50
CA LEU A 229 -11.57 0.62 -3.26
C LEU A 229 -11.22 2.10 -3.14
N ASN A 230 -10.68 2.71 -4.21
CA ASN A 230 -10.40 4.15 -4.23
C ASN A 230 -11.66 5.00 -4.04
N ARG A 231 -12.82 4.53 -4.53
CA ARG A 231 -14.09 5.26 -4.40
C ARG A 231 -14.64 5.21 -2.98
N ILE A 232 -14.36 4.15 -2.23
CA ILE A 232 -14.84 3.97 -0.85
C ILE A 232 -13.81 4.38 0.20
N ASP A 233 -12.56 4.64 -0.20
CA ASP A 233 -11.50 5.17 0.65
C ASP A 233 -11.86 6.57 1.18
N GLY A 234 -11.64 6.77 2.48
CA GLY A 234 -12.07 7.96 3.23
C GLY A 234 -13.55 7.97 3.62
N HIS A 235 -14.38 7.03 3.14
CA HIS A 235 -15.82 6.99 3.42
C HIS A 235 -16.27 5.73 4.16
N PHE A 236 -15.78 4.56 3.74
CA PHE A 236 -16.09 3.27 4.35
C PHE A 236 -14.84 2.55 4.88
N ILE A 237 -13.71 2.74 4.19
CA ILE A 237 -12.39 2.22 4.57
C ILE A 237 -11.36 3.34 4.50
N ARG A 238 -10.17 3.10 5.06
CA ARG A 238 -9.01 3.99 4.95
C ARG A 238 -7.76 3.19 4.58
N GLY A 239 -6.81 3.83 3.90
CA GLY A 239 -5.50 3.24 3.57
C GLY A 239 -5.39 2.71 2.14
N VAL A 240 -6.40 2.94 1.28
CA VAL A 240 -6.35 2.56 -0.14
C VAL A 240 -5.53 3.59 -0.95
N GLY A 241 -4.25 3.70 -0.64
CA GLY A 241 -3.42 4.73 -1.28
C GLY A 241 -2.01 4.91 -0.72
N ASP A 242 -1.68 4.25 0.38
CA ASP A 242 -0.41 4.48 1.07
C ASP A 242 0.80 3.93 0.27
N GLY A 243 0.52 3.13 -0.77
CA GLY A 243 1.53 2.70 -1.74
C GLY A 243 2.63 1.85 -1.13
N VAL A 244 2.38 1.30 0.05
CA VAL A 244 3.18 0.27 0.72
C VAL A 244 2.49 -1.06 0.43
N PHE A 245 3.27 -2.10 0.09
CA PHE A 245 2.73 -3.46 -0.14
C PHE A 245 2.06 -4.07 1.11
N GLU A 246 2.21 -3.41 2.26
CA GLU A 246 1.77 -3.79 3.60
C GLU A 246 0.86 -2.71 4.23
N SER A 247 0.30 -1.79 3.43
CA SER A 247 -0.64 -0.80 3.98
C SER A 247 -1.90 -1.51 4.47
N GLU A 248 -2.05 -1.57 5.79
CA GLU A 248 -3.26 -2.10 6.41
C GLU A 248 -4.44 -1.19 6.06
N ILE A 249 -5.52 -1.80 5.60
CA ILE A 249 -6.76 -1.14 5.30
C ILE A 249 -7.62 -1.17 6.56
N GLU A 250 -7.97 0.00 7.04
CA GLU A 250 -8.84 0.14 8.20
C GLU A 250 -10.30 0.23 7.78
N LEU A 251 -11.17 -0.40 8.57
CA LEU A 251 -12.60 -0.16 8.51
C LEU A 251 -12.95 1.07 9.33
N ILE A 252 -13.83 1.91 8.78
CA ILE A 252 -14.46 2.99 9.56
C ILE A 252 -15.64 2.39 10.32
N GLU A 253 -15.66 2.50 11.65
CA GLU A 253 -16.68 1.85 12.50
C GLU A 253 -18.11 2.25 12.13
N SER A 254 -18.36 3.53 11.84
CA SER A 254 -19.68 4.01 11.42
C SER A 254 -20.14 3.42 10.08
N ALA A 255 -19.19 3.10 9.19
CA ALA A 255 -19.48 2.42 7.93
C ALA A 255 -19.78 0.94 8.10
N LEU A 256 -19.17 0.30 9.10
CA LEU A 256 -19.45 -1.08 9.45
C LEU A 256 -20.88 -1.21 10.01
N GLN A 257 -21.28 -0.27 10.89
CA GLN A 257 -22.66 -0.19 11.38
C GLN A 257 -23.65 0.04 10.22
N GLU A 258 -23.34 0.95 9.31
CA GLU A 258 -24.18 1.19 8.11
C GLU A 258 -24.31 -0.08 7.24
N ALA A 259 -23.26 -0.90 7.15
CA ALA A 259 -23.30 -2.17 6.44
C ALA A 259 -24.18 -3.21 7.16
N ASP A 260 -24.11 -3.27 8.49
CA ASP A 260 -24.98 -4.13 9.31
C ASP A 260 -26.45 -3.75 9.16
N ASP A 261 -26.76 -2.47 9.30
CA ASP A 261 -28.12 -1.95 9.13
C ASP A 261 -28.62 -2.21 7.72
N PHE A 262 -27.76 -2.07 6.70
CA PHE A 262 -28.12 -2.36 5.32
C PHE A 262 -28.49 -3.84 5.12
N ILE A 263 -27.68 -4.77 5.65
CA ILE A 263 -27.92 -6.21 5.49
C ILE A 263 -29.22 -6.60 6.20
N GLN A 264 -29.39 -6.19 7.47
CA GLN A 264 -30.56 -6.51 8.28
C GLN A 264 -31.86 -5.95 7.68
N ASN A 265 -31.83 -4.72 7.17
CA ASN A 265 -33.02 -4.05 6.63
C ASN A 265 -33.29 -4.32 5.15
N SER A 266 -32.36 -4.97 4.42
CA SER A 266 -32.51 -5.19 2.98
C SER A 266 -33.64 -6.16 2.60
N GLY A 267 -34.05 -7.03 3.54
CA GLY A 267 -34.94 -8.18 3.24
C GLY A 267 -34.34 -9.19 2.24
N ASN A 268 -33.09 -8.99 1.81
CA ASN A 268 -32.42 -9.80 0.80
C ASN A 268 -31.64 -10.94 1.48
N LYS A 269 -32.28 -12.11 1.54
CA LYS A 269 -31.71 -13.33 2.13
C LYS A 269 -30.41 -13.78 1.45
N ASP A 270 -30.21 -13.45 0.17
CA ASP A 270 -29.01 -13.85 -0.56
C ASP A 270 -27.75 -13.20 0.00
N LEU A 271 -27.87 -12.01 0.61
CA LEU A 271 -26.70 -11.32 1.19
C LEU A 271 -26.15 -12.06 2.40
N GLU A 272 -27.02 -12.54 3.28
CA GLU A 272 -26.62 -13.34 4.42
C GLU A 272 -26.06 -14.70 3.99
N VAL A 273 -26.66 -15.32 2.97
CA VAL A 273 -26.19 -16.60 2.42
C VAL A 273 -24.79 -16.45 1.83
N GLN A 274 -24.56 -15.43 1.00
CA GLN A 274 -23.25 -15.12 0.42
C GLN A 274 -22.20 -14.82 1.50
N LEU A 275 -22.55 -13.97 2.48
CA LEU A 275 -21.68 -13.65 3.60
C LEU A 275 -21.29 -14.92 4.37
N LYS A 276 -22.26 -15.75 4.78
CA LYS A 276 -22.01 -17.00 5.51
C LYS A 276 -21.19 -17.98 4.69
N LYS A 277 -21.46 -18.11 3.38
CA LYS A 277 -20.73 -19.02 2.50
C LYS A 277 -19.23 -18.68 2.46
N VAL A 278 -18.88 -17.39 2.32
CA VAL A 278 -17.49 -16.94 2.30
C VAL A 278 -16.88 -17.00 3.70
N ALA A 279 -17.58 -16.53 4.74
CA ALA A 279 -17.08 -16.55 6.12
C ALA A 279 -16.72 -17.97 6.58
N ASN A 280 -17.62 -18.92 6.30
CA ASN A 280 -17.40 -20.33 6.58
C ASN A 280 -16.21 -20.89 5.82
N LEU A 281 -16.03 -20.54 4.54
CA LEU A 281 -14.88 -21.01 3.76
C LEU A 281 -13.55 -20.55 4.38
N ILE A 282 -13.46 -19.26 4.72
CA ILE A 282 -12.19 -18.63 5.12
C ILE A 282 -11.84 -18.85 6.59
N ASP A 283 -12.75 -19.38 7.40
CA ASP A 283 -12.48 -19.71 8.80
C ASP A 283 -11.28 -20.69 8.92
N GLY A 284 -10.31 -20.37 9.77
CA GLY A 284 -9.02 -21.06 9.83
C GLY A 284 -8.02 -20.75 8.69
N PHE A 285 -8.43 -19.99 7.67
CA PHE A 285 -7.59 -19.55 6.55
C PHE A 285 -7.35 -18.04 6.53
N GLN A 286 -7.75 -17.29 7.57
CA GLN A 286 -7.65 -15.82 7.63
C GLN A 286 -6.22 -15.25 7.75
N SER A 287 -5.18 -15.97 7.32
CA SER A 287 -3.83 -15.40 7.15
C SER A 287 -3.59 -14.97 5.69
N PRO A 288 -2.65 -14.04 5.41
CA PRO A 288 -2.30 -13.67 4.04
C PRO A 288 -1.91 -14.88 3.18
N TYR A 289 -1.13 -15.81 3.76
CA TYR A 289 -0.78 -17.07 3.10
C TYR A 289 -1.99 -17.97 2.89
N GLY A 290 -2.86 -18.12 3.89
CA GLY A 290 -4.07 -18.95 3.82
C GLY A 290 -5.03 -18.48 2.73
N MET A 291 -5.31 -17.18 2.67
CA MET A 291 -6.14 -16.59 1.62
C MET A 291 -5.53 -16.72 0.23
N GLU A 292 -4.20 -16.54 0.12
CA GLU A 292 -3.49 -16.76 -1.14
C GLU A 292 -3.59 -18.22 -1.59
N LEU A 293 -3.38 -19.17 -0.68
CA LEU A 293 -3.46 -20.60 -0.93
C LEU A 293 -4.86 -21.00 -1.39
N LEU A 294 -5.88 -20.68 -0.58
CA LEU A 294 -7.26 -21.07 -0.82
C LEU A 294 -7.77 -20.56 -2.17
N SER A 295 -7.54 -19.27 -2.45
CA SER A 295 -7.93 -18.67 -3.73
C SER A 295 -7.15 -19.22 -4.93
N SER A 296 -5.89 -19.63 -4.75
CA SER A 296 -5.09 -20.24 -5.83
C SER A 296 -5.56 -21.65 -6.14
N VAL A 297 -5.86 -22.45 -5.11
CA VAL A 297 -6.38 -23.82 -5.29
C VAL A 297 -7.75 -23.78 -5.98
N HIS A 298 -8.66 -22.93 -5.48
CA HIS A 298 -9.98 -22.74 -6.09
C HIS A 298 -9.88 -22.32 -7.56
N TRP A 299 -9.03 -21.33 -7.87
CA TRP A 299 -8.83 -20.88 -9.25
C TRP A 299 -8.40 -22.02 -10.18
N LEU A 300 -7.45 -22.85 -9.74
CA LEU A 300 -6.96 -23.96 -10.57
C LEU A 300 -8.01 -25.05 -10.78
N ALA A 301 -8.85 -25.29 -9.78
CA ALA A 301 -9.96 -26.23 -9.90
C ALA A 301 -11.05 -25.70 -10.85
N SER A 302 -11.51 -24.47 -10.63
CA SER A 302 -12.69 -23.92 -11.30
C SER A 302 -12.39 -23.40 -12.71
N TYR A 303 -11.24 -22.73 -12.90
CA TYR A 303 -10.88 -22.06 -14.16
C TYR A 303 -9.83 -22.79 -14.99
N GLU A 304 -9.01 -23.64 -14.38
CA GLU A 304 -8.02 -24.47 -15.10
C GLU A 304 -8.30 -25.96 -15.00
N HIS A 305 -9.48 -26.32 -14.51
CA HIS A 305 -10.05 -27.68 -14.50
C HIS A 305 -9.15 -28.74 -13.85
N ALA A 306 -8.36 -28.37 -12.84
CA ALA A 306 -7.64 -29.35 -12.02
C ALA A 306 -8.64 -30.25 -11.28
N LYS A 307 -8.42 -31.57 -11.31
CA LYS A 307 -9.35 -32.58 -10.76
C LYS A 307 -8.90 -33.21 -9.45
N SER A 308 -7.73 -32.84 -8.94
CA SER A 308 -7.22 -33.35 -7.68
C SER A 308 -6.19 -32.41 -7.07
N ALA A 309 -5.94 -32.55 -5.75
CA ALA A 309 -4.86 -31.86 -5.06
C ALA A 309 -3.48 -32.10 -5.71
N SER A 310 -3.24 -33.30 -6.26
CA SER A 310 -2.01 -33.65 -6.98
C SER A 310 -1.85 -32.86 -8.28
N GLU A 311 -2.92 -32.71 -9.06
CA GLU A 311 -2.89 -31.87 -10.27
C GLU A 311 -2.71 -30.38 -9.92
N VAL A 312 -3.36 -29.92 -8.85
CA VAL A 312 -3.18 -28.57 -8.33
C VAL A 312 -1.73 -28.32 -7.94
N LEU A 313 -1.07 -29.27 -7.26
CA LEU A 313 0.35 -29.15 -6.92
C LEU A 313 1.21 -28.92 -8.17
N ILE A 314 1.03 -29.73 -9.22
CA ILE A 314 1.78 -29.59 -10.48
C ILE A 314 1.54 -28.20 -11.10
N LYS A 315 0.29 -27.74 -11.13
CA LYS A 315 -0.07 -26.42 -11.69
C LYS A 315 0.46 -25.27 -10.84
N ILE A 316 0.43 -25.37 -9.50
CA ILE A 316 1.00 -24.37 -8.58
C ILE A 316 2.50 -24.25 -8.77
N GLN A 317 3.22 -25.37 -8.90
CA GLN A 317 4.66 -25.37 -9.15
C GLN A 317 5.03 -24.67 -10.46
N ARG A 318 4.12 -24.64 -11.43
CA ARG A 318 4.27 -23.93 -12.72
C ARG A 318 3.74 -22.49 -12.69
N TRP A 319 2.96 -22.10 -11.69
CA TRP A 319 2.39 -20.76 -11.59
C TRP A 319 3.48 -19.69 -11.42
N ASN A 320 4.33 -19.83 -10.40
CA ASN A 320 5.56 -19.04 -10.26
C ASN A 320 6.53 -19.64 -9.23
N ALA A 321 7.78 -19.18 -9.25
CA ALA A 321 8.84 -19.68 -8.37
C ALA A 321 8.56 -19.47 -6.87
N ARG A 322 7.86 -18.39 -6.50
CA ARG A 322 7.51 -18.11 -5.10
C ARG A 322 6.50 -19.14 -4.58
N LYS A 323 5.39 -19.34 -5.30
CA LYS A 323 4.36 -20.32 -4.93
C LYS A 323 4.94 -21.72 -4.82
N ARG A 324 5.80 -22.13 -5.77
CA ARG A 324 6.55 -23.40 -5.70
C ARG A 324 7.32 -23.57 -4.38
N LYS A 325 7.91 -22.49 -3.86
CA LYS A 325 8.73 -22.52 -2.64
C LYS A 325 7.87 -22.58 -1.36
N ILE A 326 6.73 -21.90 -1.33
CA ILE A 326 5.96 -21.69 -0.09
C ILE A 326 4.70 -22.55 0.03
N MET A 327 4.11 -22.99 -1.09
CA MET A 327 2.88 -23.79 -1.11
C MET A 327 3.24 -25.27 -1.15
N GLN A 328 3.38 -25.85 0.04
CA GLN A 328 3.69 -27.27 0.22
C GLN A 328 2.49 -28.16 -0.13
N GLU A 329 2.77 -29.41 -0.52
CA GLU A 329 1.74 -30.40 -0.88
C GLU A 329 0.71 -30.61 0.23
N SER A 330 1.14 -30.68 1.50
CA SER A 330 0.26 -30.82 2.66
C SER A 330 -0.74 -29.65 2.73
N HIS A 331 -0.28 -28.41 2.58
CA HIS A 331 -1.13 -27.23 2.60
C HIS A 331 -2.14 -27.24 1.45
N ILE A 332 -1.71 -27.65 0.25
CA ILE A 332 -2.59 -27.75 -0.93
C ILE A 332 -3.69 -28.79 -0.70
N LYS A 333 -3.34 -29.95 -0.11
CA LYS A 333 -4.33 -30.98 0.25
C LYS A 333 -5.36 -30.45 1.26
N THR A 334 -4.92 -29.73 2.29
CA THR A 334 -5.82 -29.11 3.28
C THR A 334 -6.76 -28.09 2.63
N ALA A 335 -6.23 -27.23 1.75
CA ALA A 335 -7.06 -26.25 1.03
C ALA A 335 -8.03 -26.90 0.04
N TRP A 336 -7.62 -27.98 -0.64
CA TRP A 336 -8.49 -28.76 -1.51
C TRP A 336 -9.67 -29.37 -0.74
N GLN A 337 -9.37 -30.06 0.37
CA GLN A 337 -10.39 -30.64 1.26
C GLN A 337 -11.35 -29.58 1.80
N ARG A 338 -10.84 -28.40 2.20
CA ARG A 338 -11.68 -27.27 2.63
C ARG A 338 -12.66 -26.83 1.54
N LEU A 339 -12.21 -26.77 0.29
CA LEU A 339 -13.05 -26.36 -0.83
C LEU A 339 -14.11 -27.43 -1.17
N GLU A 340 -13.79 -28.72 -1.07
CA GLU A 340 -14.75 -29.82 -1.22
C GLU A 340 -15.79 -29.80 -0.09
N GLU A 341 -15.35 -29.73 1.17
CA GLU A 341 -16.20 -29.75 2.37
C GLU A 341 -17.27 -28.64 2.33
N TYR A 342 -16.91 -27.45 1.85
CA TYR A 342 -17.82 -26.30 1.74
C TYR A 342 -18.45 -26.15 0.35
N ASN A 343 -18.35 -27.16 -0.53
CA ASN A 343 -18.97 -27.22 -1.86
C ASN A 343 -18.59 -26.04 -2.78
N TRP A 344 -17.32 -25.66 -2.77
CA TRP A 344 -16.75 -24.66 -3.69
C TRP A 344 -16.15 -25.29 -4.95
N ILE A 345 -15.75 -26.56 -4.86
CA ILE A 345 -15.28 -27.37 -5.98
C ILE A 345 -16.02 -28.72 -5.97
N GLN A 346 -16.04 -29.39 -7.11
CA GLN A 346 -16.69 -30.71 -7.31
C GLN A 346 -15.68 -31.83 -7.31
#